data_AF-A4BWY3-F1
#
_entry.id   AF-A4BWY3-F1
#
_cell.length_a   1.000
_cell.length_b   1.000
_cell.length_c   1.000
_cell.angle_alpha   90.00
_cell.angle_beta   90.00
_cell.angle_gamma   90.00
#
_symmetry.space_group_name_H-M   'P 1'
#
loop_
_entity.id
_entity.type
_entity.pdbx_description
1 polymer ?
#
loop_
_entity_poly.entity_id
_entity_poly.type
_entity_poly.pdbx_seq_one_letter_code
_entity_poly.pdbx_strand_id
1 'polypeptide(L)'
;MKTIKTLKVAIHLLFFGLITVFFSQLLFWCAVYFFNDPLPPLLQNFKMIFNPVFFNWQTLIDPFTNALNFVLFIVAVYYLKKSMASFVNSLFYTASVIVNLKKAGNIFVFIGVSIILIQFLSGIYILNTTQNIVKMNSLFARSSLIIAAFDLKSIFLMIAGLFLLLFSASFMIARKLKQENNLTI
;
A
#
# COMPACT_ATOMS: atom_id res chain seq x y z
N MET A 1 11.71 6.15 -26.68
CA MET A 1 11.28 7.30 -25.85
C MET A 1 9.76 7.45 -25.68
N LYS A 2 8.90 7.14 -26.68
CA LYS A 2 7.43 7.27 -26.53
C LYS A 2 6.87 6.49 -25.32
N THR A 3 7.36 5.26 -25.10
CA THR A 3 6.97 4.39 -23.98
C THR A 3 7.28 4.99 -22.60
N ILE A 4 8.44 5.62 -22.41
CA ILE A 4 8.82 6.29 -21.15
C ILE A 4 7.90 7.49 -20.88
N LYS A 5 7.53 8.24 -21.93
CA LYS A 5 6.59 9.36 -21.80
C LYS A 5 5.20 8.86 -21.39
N THR A 6 4.71 7.78 -22.00
CA THR A 6 3.44 7.15 -21.60
C THR A 6 3.47 6.67 -20.16
N LEU A 7 4.55 6.02 -19.73
CA LEU A 7 4.72 5.56 -18.34
C LEU A 7 4.71 6.72 -17.33
N LYS A 8 5.37 7.84 -17.66
CA LYS A 8 5.33 9.05 -16.83
C LYS A 8 3.90 9.58 -16.67
N VAL A 9 3.13 9.64 -17.76
CA VAL A 9 1.73 10.10 -17.72
C VAL A 9 0.90 9.16 -16.85
N ALA A 10 1.03 7.85 -17.03
CA ALA A 10 0.32 6.86 -16.22
C ALA A 10 0.61 7.01 -14.72
N ILE A 11 1.89 7.17 -14.33
CA ILE A 11 2.28 7.36 -12.93
C ILE A 11 1.78 8.70 -12.38
N HIS A 12 1.77 9.77 -13.18
CA HIS A 12 1.20 11.05 -12.77
C HIS A 12 -0.31 10.94 -12.53
N LEU A 13 -1.05 10.32 -13.44
CA LEU A 13 -2.49 10.12 -13.32
C LEU A 13 -2.81 9.26 -12.09
N LEU A 14 -2.05 8.18 -11.89
CA LEU A 14 -2.19 7.33 -10.71
C LEU A 14 -1.92 8.12 -9.43
N PHE A 15 -0.85 8.92 -9.37
CA PHE A 15 -0.56 9.75 -8.19
C PHE A 15 -1.68 10.74 -7.84
N PHE A 16 -2.16 11.51 -8.82
CA PHE A 16 -3.23 12.47 -8.59
C PHE A 16 -4.57 11.78 -8.28
N GLY A 17 -4.87 10.67 -8.96
CA GLY A 17 -6.04 9.85 -8.67
C GLY A 17 -6.06 9.35 -7.22
N LEU A 18 -4.92 8.86 -6.70
CA LEU A 18 -4.83 8.41 -5.32
C LEU A 18 -5.04 9.54 -4.31
N ILE A 19 -4.49 10.73 -4.58
CA ILE A 19 -4.71 11.91 -3.73
C ILE A 19 -6.19 12.29 -3.72
N THR A 20 -6.84 12.31 -4.89
CA THR A 20 -8.28 12.60 -4.99
C THR A 20 -9.10 11.59 -4.19
N VAL A 21 -8.80 10.30 -4.32
CA VAL A 21 -9.47 9.24 -3.54
C VAL A 21 -9.26 9.47 -2.05
N PHE A 22 -8.03 9.75 -1.60
CA PHE A 22 -7.72 10.05 -0.20
C PHE A 22 -8.59 11.18 0.36
N PHE A 23 -8.61 12.33 -0.30
CA PHE A 23 -9.38 13.48 0.16
C PHE A 23 -10.89 13.24 0.07
N SER A 24 -11.37 12.55 -0.97
CA SER A 24 -12.79 12.21 -1.09
C SER A 24 -13.26 11.30 0.05
N GLN A 25 -12.44 10.34 0.46
CA GLN A 25 -12.75 9.42 1.55
C GLN A 25 -12.68 10.14 2.91
N LEU A 26 -11.71 11.03 3.09
CA LEU A 26 -11.62 11.87 4.29
C LEU A 26 -12.86 12.77 4.42
N LEU A 27 -13.24 13.47 3.34
CA LEU A 27 -14.45 14.29 3.30
C LEU A 27 -15.71 13.47 3.57
N PHE A 28 -15.80 12.26 3.00
CA PHE A 28 -16.91 11.36 3.26
C PHE A 28 -17.02 11.00 4.74
N TRP A 29 -15.92 10.58 5.38
CA TRP A 29 -15.94 10.24 6.81
C TRP A 29 -16.24 11.46 7.71
N CYS A 30 -15.71 12.63 7.38
CA CYS A 30 -16.07 13.88 8.06
C CYS A 30 -17.56 14.21 7.90
N ALA A 31 -18.12 14.02 6.71
CA ALA A 31 -19.54 14.26 6.45
C ALA A 31 -20.43 13.31 7.27
N VAL A 32 -20.10 12.02 7.30
CA VAL A 32 -20.83 11.03 8.11
C VAL A 32 -20.71 11.34 9.61
N TYR A 33 -19.55 11.79 10.09
CA TYR A 33 -19.35 12.08 11.50
C TYR A 33 -20.06 13.36 11.97
N PHE A 34 -19.92 14.48 11.24
CA PHE A 34 -20.43 15.79 11.65
C PHE A 34 -21.81 16.13 11.10
N PHE A 35 -22.19 15.60 9.93
CA PHE A 35 -23.39 16.02 9.18
C PHE A 35 -24.31 14.83 8.88
N ASN A 36 -24.45 13.88 9.80
CA ASN A 36 -25.23 12.67 9.53
C ASN A 36 -26.71 12.93 9.21
N ASP A 37 -27.36 13.84 9.94
CA ASP A 37 -28.81 14.05 9.86
C ASP A 37 -29.29 14.55 8.49
N PRO A 38 -28.58 15.46 7.79
CA PRO A 38 -28.92 15.85 6.41
C PRO A 38 -28.51 14.84 5.33
N LEU A 39 -27.79 13.75 5.65
CA LEU A 39 -27.39 12.76 4.64
C LEU A 39 -28.57 11.86 4.22
N PRO A 40 -28.58 11.34 2.98
CA PRO A 40 -29.54 10.34 2.55
C PRO A 40 -29.57 9.11 3.48
N PRO A 41 -30.73 8.44 3.66
CA PRO A 41 -30.89 7.32 4.60
C PRO A 41 -29.86 6.18 4.41
N LEU A 42 -29.47 5.90 3.17
CA LEU A 42 -28.44 4.89 2.87
C LEU A 42 -27.08 5.24 3.49
N LEU A 43 -26.73 6.54 3.52
CA LEU A 43 -25.47 7.02 4.08
C LEU A 43 -25.52 7.16 5.61
N GLN A 44 -26.72 7.33 6.19
CA GLN A 44 -26.89 7.42 7.64
C GLN A 44 -26.49 6.14 8.37
N ASN A 45 -26.63 4.98 7.72
CA ASN A 45 -26.24 3.69 8.28
C ASN A 45 -24.73 3.62 8.62
N PHE A 46 -23.88 4.40 7.95
CA PHE A 46 -22.45 4.44 8.25
C PHE A 46 -22.15 5.07 9.63
N LYS A 47 -23.08 5.82 10.24
CA LYS A 47 -22.93 6.33 11.61
C LYS A 47 -22.82 5.21 12.64
N MET A 48 -23.36 4.02 12.35
CA MET A 48 -23.23 2.86 13.23
C MET A 48 -21.77 2.44 13.45
N ILE A 49 -20.86 2.74 12.51
CA ILE A 49 -19.42 2.45 12.64
C ILE A 49 -18.79 3.27 13.77
N PHE A 50 -19.33 4.46 14.06
CA PHE A 50 -18.88 5.34 15.15
C PHE A 50 -19.56 5.03 16.49
N ASN A 51 -20.41 3.99 16.57
CA ASN A 51 -21.06 3.62 17.81
C ASN A 51 -20.04 3.01 18.79
N PRO A 52 -19.94 3.51 20.04
CA PRO A 52 -19.00 3.02 21.05
C PRO A 52 -19.12 1.51 21.35
N VAL A 53 -20.29 0.90 21.11
CA VAL A 53 -20.48 -0.55 21.27
C VAL A 53 -19.64 -1.37 20.28
N PHE A 54 -19.41 -0.85 19.07
CA PHE A 54 -18.55 -1.48 18.06
C PHE A 54 -17.11 -0.96 18.11
N PHE A 55 -16.83 0.05 18.94
CA PHE A 55 -15.55 0.76 19.00
C PHE A 55 -14.56 0.06 19.96
N ASN A 56 -14.33 -1.23 19.76
CA ASN A 56 -13.27 -1.95 20.46
C ASN A 56 -11.94 -1.67 19.75
N TRP A 57 -10.87 -1.35 20.49
CA TRP A 57 -9.54 -1.04 19.94
C TRP A 57 -9.04 -2.14 18.98
N GLN A 58 -9.39 -3.41 19.24
CA GLN A 58 -9.04 -4.56 18.40
C GLN A 58 -9.66 -4.48 17.00
N THR A 59 -10.90 -3.98 16.90
CA THR A 59 -11.62 -3.81 15.62
C THR A 59 -11.16 -2.59 14.83
N LEU A 60 -10.45 -1.65 15.47
CA LEU A 60 -9.91 -0.45 14.84
C LEU A 60 -8.53 -0.67 14.21
N ILE A 61 -7.81 -1.73 14.59
CA ILE A 61 -6.46 -2.01 14.08
C ILE A 61 -6.48 -2.16 12.56
N ASP A 62 -7.41 -2.94 12.03
CA ASP A 62 -7.51 -3.21 10.59
C ASP A 62 -7.81 -1.94 9.77
N PRO A 63 -8.90 -1.18 10.01
CA PRO A 63 -9.17 0.04 9.23
C PRO A 63 -8.08 1.10 9.41
N PHE A 64 -7.51 1.26 10.60
CA PHE A 64 -6.43 2.23 10.84
C PHE A 64 -5.16 1.86 10.09
N THR A 65 -4.77 0.58 10.11
CA THR A 65 -3.55 0.15 9.44
C THR A 65 -3.73 0.14 7.91
N ASN A 66 -4.93 -0.17 7.41
CA ASN A 66 -5.26 0.01 6.00
C ASN A 66 -5.17 1.47 5.55
N ALA A 67 -5.63 2.42 6.38
CA ALA A 67 -5.47 3.85 6.11
C ALA A 67 -3.99 4.27 6.07
N LEU A 68 -3.18 3.82 7.05
CA LEU A 68 -1.74 4.07 7.05
C LEU A 68 -1.04 3.48 5.83
N ASN A 69 -1.37 2.24 5.46
CA ASN A 69 -0.83 1.57 4.29
C ASN A 69 -1.19 2.29 2.99
N PHE A 70 -2.40 2.85 2.91
CA PHE A 70 -2.80 3.67 1.77
C PHE A 70 -2.00 4.98 1.68
N VAL A 71 -1.73 5.65 2.80
CA VAL A 71 -0.85 6.83 2.83
C VAL A 71 0.57 6.45 2.40
N LEU A 72 1.11 5.35 2.90
CA LEU A 72 2.42 4.84 2.49
C LEU A 72 2.46 4.52 0.99
N PHE A 73 1.37 3.97 0.44
CA PHE A 73 1.26 3.69 -0.99
C PHE A 73 1.34 4.97 -1.83
N ILE A 74 0.66 6.05 -1.41
CA ILE A 74 0.78 7.38 -2.04
C ILE A 74 2.24 7.86 -2.01
N VAL A 75 2.93 7.70 -0.87
CA VAL A 75 4.34 8.07 -0.72
C VAL A 75 5.25 7.24 -1.63
N ALA A 76 5.00 5.93 -1.77
CA ALA A 76 5.76 5.06 -2.69
C ALA A 76 5.60 5.51 -4.14
N VAL A 77 4.36 5.82 -4.55
CA VAL A 77 4.06 6.35 -5.89
C VAL A 77 4.71 7.72 -6.11
N TYR A 78 4.76 8.57 -5.09
CA TYR A 78 5.48 9.85 -5.17
C TYR A 78 6.97 9.65 -5.50
N TYR A 79 7.64 8.69 -4.85
CA TYR A 79 9.04 8.37 -5.18
C TYR A 79 9.19 7.82 -6.59
N LEU A 80 8.26 6.98 -7.06
CA LEU A 80 8.25 6.52 -8.46
C LEU A 80 8.09 7.67 -9.45
N LYS A 81 7.15 8.59 -9.19
CA LYS A 81 6.94 9.80 -9.99
C LYS A 81 8.22 10.63 -10.10
N LYS A 82 8.95 10.79 -8.99
CA LYS A 82 10.23 11.52 -8.95
C LYS A 82 11.30 10.82 -9.80
N SER A 83 11.37 9.50 -9.79
CA SER A 83 12.30 8.72 -10.64
C SER A 83 12.00 8.85 -12.14
N MET A 84 10.72 8.90 -12.52
CA MET A 84 10.32 9.02 -13.93
C MET A 84 10.74 10.34 -14.57
N ALA A 85 10.82 11.42 -13.79
CA ALA A 85 11.28 12.71 -14.30
C ALA A 85 12.71 12.61 -14.86
N SER A 86 13.60 11.88 -14.18
CA SER A 86 14.98 11.66 -14.62
C SER A 86 15.06 10.71 -15.83
N PHE A 87 14.15 9.74 -15.96
CA PHE A 87 14.11 8.84 -17.11
C PHE A 87 13.75 9.52 -18.42
N VAL A 88 12.93 10.57 -18.38
CA VAL A 88 12.63 11.38 -19.58
C VAL A 88 13.88 12.07 -20.12
N ASN A 89 14.79 12.48 -19.24
CA ASN A 89 16.05 13.14 -19.60
C ASN A 89 17.19 12.13 -19.85
N SER A 90 16.89 10.83 -19.96
CA SER A 90 17.87 9.76 -20.15
C SER A 90 18.91 9.62 -19.03
N LEU A 91 18.64 10.19 -17.85
CA LEU A 91 19.52 10.19 -16.68
C LEU A 91 19.22 9.01 -15.73
N PHE A 92 19.25 7.79 -16.29
CA PHE A 92 18.83 6.56 -15.62
C PHE A 92 19.66 6.21 -14.38
N TYR A 93 20.98 6.44 -14.44
CA TYR A 93 21.94 6.00 -13.41
C TYR A 93 22.25 7.08 -12.36
N THR A 94 21.38 8.07 -12.20
CA THR A 94 21.58 9.12 -11.20
C THR A 94 21.38 8.58 -9.79
N ALA A 95 22.16 9.10 -8.83
CA ALA A 95 22.05 8.74 -7.42
C ALA A 95 20.61 8.90 -6.90
N SER A 96 19.94 9.96 -7.34
CA SER A 96 18.58 10.29 -6.95
C SER A 96 17.57 9.23 -7.40
N VAL A 97 17.68 8.73 -8.63
CA VAL A 97 16.80 7.67 -9.15
C VAL A 97 16.98 6.39 -8.35
N ILE A 98 18.23 5.98 -8.12
CA ILE A 98 18.56 4.75 -7.37
C ILE A 98 17.95 4.83 -5.97
N VAL A 99 18.17 5.93 -5.25
CA VAL A 99 17.64 6.13 -3.90
C VAL A 99 16.10 6.15 -3.89
N ASN A 100 15.46 6.80 -4.86
CA ASN A 100 14.00 6.86 -4.93
C ASN A 100 13.38 5.49 -5.25
N LEU A 101 13.97 4.72 -6.17
CA LEU A 101 13.51 3.35 -6.47
C LEU A 101 13.69 2.43 -5.26
N LYS A 102 14.81 2.53 -4.56
CA LYS A 102 15.04 1.79 -3.31
C LYS A 102 13.99 2.11 -2.25
N LYS A 103 13.70 3.40 -2.05
CA LYS A 103 12.67 3.86 -1.09
C LYS A 103 11.28 3.35 -1.48
N ALA A 104 10.89 3.52 -2.75
CA ALA A 104 9.60 3.01 -3.23
C ALA A 104 9.50 1.49 -3.03
N GLY A 105 10.52 0.72 -3.44
CA GLY A 105 10.56 -0.72 -3.30
C GLY A 105 10.43 -1.19 -1.85
N ASN A 106 11.19 -0.58 -0.93
CA ASN A 106 11.08 -0.87 0.51
C ASN A 106 9.66 -0.61 1.05
N ILE A 107 9.03 0.50 0.65
CA ILE A 107 7.67 0.82 1.09
C ILE A 107 6.66 -0.21 0.55
N PHE A 108 6.78 -0.62 -0.71
CA PHE A 108 5.91 -1.65 -1.29
C PHE A 108 6.01 -3.00 -0.58
N VAL A 109 7.24 -3.45 -0.29
CA VAL A 109 7.48 -4.68 0.49
C VAL A 109 6.90 -4.53 1.89
N PHE A 110 7.13 -3.41 2.56
CA PHE A 110 6.60 -3.14 3.88
C PHE A 110 5.07 -3.18 3.92
N ILE A 111 4.39 -2.56 2.95
CA ILE A 111 2.93 -2.61 2.84
C ILE A 111 2.47 -4.07 2.68
N GLY A 112 3.07 -4.83 1.74
CA GLY A 112 2.72 -6.23 1.53
C GLY A 112 2.85 -7.09 2.81
N VAL A 113 3.97 -6.96 3.51
CA VAL A 113 4.22 -7.67 4.78
C VAL A 113 3.25 -7.22 5.87
N SER A 114 2.99 -5.92 5.99
CA SER A 114 2.08 -5.39 7.00
C SER A 114 0.65 -5.92 6.82
N ILE A 115 0.15 -5.99 5.58
CA ILE A 115 -1.19 -6.52 5.28
C ILE A 115 -1.29 -7.98 5.72
N ILE A 116 -0.31 -8.81 5.38
CA ILE A 116 -0.29 -10.22 5.79
C ILE A 116 -0.32 -10.33 7.32
N LEU A 117 0.47 -9.51 8.02
CA LEU A 117 0.55 -9.51 9.48
C LEU A 117 -0.79 -9.11 10.12
N ILE A 118 -1.44 -8.05 9.62
CA ILE A 118 -2.75 -7.58 10.12
C ILE A 118 -3.83 -8.62 9.85
N GLN A 119 -3.87 -9.21 8.66
CA GLN A 119 -4.85 -10.24 8.31
C GLN A 119 -4.67 -11.48 9.18
N PHE A 120 -3.43 -11.86 9.46
CA PHE A 120 -3.12 -12.96 10.37
C PHE A 120 -3.61 -12.66 11.80
N LEU A 121 -3.31 -11.48 12.34
CA LEU A 121 -3.79 -11.06 13.67
C LEU A 121 -5.32 -11.00 13.74
N SER A 122 -5.95 -10.43 12.71
CA SER A 122 -7.42 -10.33 12.62
C SER A 122 -8.07 -11.71 12.52
N GLY A 123 -7.46 -12.63 11.77
CA GLY A 123 -7.90 -14.02 11.67
C GLY A 123 -7.85 -14.76 13.01
N ILE A 124 -6.77 -14.57 13.79
CA ILE A 124 -6.67 -15.13 15.15
C ILE A 124 -7.76 -14.55 16.07
N TYR A 125 -8.00 -13.24 15.99
CA TYR A 125 -9.02 -12.58 16.80
C TYR A 125 -10.43 -13.12 16.51
N ILE A 126 -10.78 -13.26 15.23
CA ILE A 126 -12.07 -13.81 14.81
C ILE A 126 -12.20 -15.27 15.27
N LEU A 127 -11.14 -16.07 15.19
CA LEU A 127 -11.18 -17.44 15.73
C LEU A 127 -11.44 -17.47 17.23
N ASN A 128 -10.74 -16.65 18.01
CA ASN A 128 -10.89 -16.67 19.46
C ASN A 128 -12.28 -16.19 19.90
N THR A 129 -12.90 -15.27 19.16
CA THR A 129 -14.28 -14.82 19.43
C THR A 129 -15.33 -15.85 18.97
N THR A 130 -15.13 -16.50 17.82
CA THR A 130 -16.07 -17.49 17.27
C THR A 130 -15.99 -18.88 17.90
N GLN A 131 -14.82 -19.30 18.41
CA GLN A 131 -14.65 -20.56 19.15
C GLN A 131 -15.45 -20.60 20.46
N ASN A 132 -15.79 -19.44 21.03
CA ASN A 132 -16.70 -19.35 22.17
C ASN A 132 -18.17 -19.59 21.79
N ILE A 133 -18.52 -19.54 20.50
CA ILE A 133 -19.91 -19.59 20.01
C ILE A 133 -20.19 -20.90 19.23
N VAL A 134 -19.22 -21.40 18.46
CA VAL A 134 -19.38 -22.60 17.64
C VAL A 134 -18.17 -23.52 17.80
N LYS A 135 -18.38 -24.72 18.34
CA LYS A 135 -17.39 -25.82 18.37
C LYS A 135 -17.16 -26.37 16.96
N MET A 136 -16.59 -25.57 16.06
CA MET A 136 -16.18 -26.01 14.73
C MET A 136 -14.76 -26.59 14.80
N ASN A 137 -14.54 -27.67 14.05
CA ASN A 137 -13.30 -28.45 14.04
C ASN A 137 -12.09 -27.53 13.78
N SER A 138 -11.26 -27.35 14.81
CA SER A 138 -10.33 -26.22 14.93
C SER A 138 -9.23 -26.20 13.86
N LEU A 139 -8.91 -27.33 13.24
CA LEU A 139 -7.86 -27.45 12.23
C LEU A 139 -8.27 -26.91 10.85
N PHE A 140 -9.50 -27.17 10.40
CA PHE A 140 -10.00 -26.71 9.09
C PHE A 140 -10.31 -25.20 9.10
N ALA A 141 -10.84 -24.70 10.22
CA ALA A 141 -11.04 -23.26 10.41
C ALA A 141 -9.69 -22.51 10.45
N ARG A 142 -8.67 -23.06 11.12
CA ARG A 142 -7.32 -22.46 11.17
C ARG A 142 -6.62 -22.46 9.81
N SER A 143 -6.74 -23.53 9.00
CA SER A 143 -6.10 -23.59 7.68
C SER A 143 -6.74 -22.62 6.67
N SER A 144 -8.07 -22.49 6.67
CA SER A 144 -8.77 -21.55 5.79
C SER A 144 -8.40 -20.09 6.08
N LEU A 145 -8.09 -19.74 7.33
CA LEU A 145 -7.66 -18.39 7.71
C LEU A 145 -6.22 -18.08 7.32
N ILE A 146 -5.33 -19.08 7.35
CA ILE A 146 -3.97 -18.91 6.84
C ILE A 146 -4.03 -18.60 5.34
N ILE A 147 -4.88 -19.29 4.58
CA ILE A 147 -5.06 -19.02 3.13
C ILE A 147 -5.68 -17.64 2.91
N ALA A 148 -6.67 -17.25 3.71
CA ALA A 148 -7.29 -15.93 3.61
C ALA A 148 -6.33 -14.76 3.95
N ALA A 149 -5.31 -15.01 4.76
CA ALA A 149 -4.29 -14.01 5.11
C ALA A 149 -3.26 -13.75 3.97
N PHE A 150 -3.21 -14.63 2.98
CA PHE A 150 -2.43 -14.44 1.75
C PHE A 150 -3.32 -13.85 0.65
N ASP A 151 -3.70 -12.59 0.79
CA ASP A 151 -4.38 -11.86 -0.27
C ASP A 151 -3.45 -11.67 -1.49
N LEU A 152 -3.97 -11.93 -2.69
CA LEU A 152 -3.25 -11.74 -3.96
C LEU A 152 -2.70 -10.31 -4.08
N LYS A 153 -3.40 -9.31 -3.51
CA LYS A 153 -2.95 -7.92 -3.48
C LYS A 153 -1.66 -7.73 -2.70
N SER A 154 -1.50 -8.37 -1.54
CA SER A 154 -0.31 -8.22 -0.70
C SER A 154 0.91 -8.87 -1.34
N ILE A 155 0.71 -10.05 -1.96
CA ILE A 155 1.73 -10.75 -2.74
C ILE A 155 2.17 -9.89 -3.94
N PHE A 156 1.22 -9.32 -4.68
CA PHE A 156 1.54 -8.45 -5.82
C PHE A 156 2.36 -7.22 -5.40
N LEU A 157 2.00 -6.56 -4.31
CA LEU A 157 2.76 -5.42 -3.77
C LEU A 157 4.18 -5.82 -3.37
N MET A 158 4.34 -6.99 -2.74
CA MET A 158 5.65 -7.50 -2.37
C MET A 158 6.51 -7.82 -3.60
N ILE A 159 5.96 -8.47 -4.62
CA ILE A 159 6.65 -8.76 -5.88
C ILE A 159 7.08 -7.45 -6.57
N ALA A 160 6.17 -6.47 -6.67
CA ALA A 160 6.48 -5.16 -7.24
C ALA A 160 7.58 -4.44 -6.45
N GLY A 161 7.55 -4.52 -5.11
CA GLY A 161 8.56 -3.95 -4.24
C GLY A 161 9.94 -4.59 -4.42
N LEU A 162 10.01 -5.92 -4.43
CA LEU A 162 11.24 -6.68 -4.68
C LEU A 162 11.82 -6.38 -6.06
N PHE A 163 10.97 -6.28 -7.07
CA PHE A 163 11.36 -5.88 -8.42
C PHE A 163 12.05 -4.50 -8.42
N LEU A 164 11.46 -3.49 -7.77
CA LEU A 164 12.05 -2.16 -7.67
C LEU A 164 13.39 -2.15 -6.93
N LEU A 165 13.54 -2.98 -5.90
CA LEU A 165 14.81 -3.14 -5.18
C LEU A 165 15.90 -3.77 -6.05
N LEU A 166 15.54 -4.78 -6.83
CA LEU A 166 16.45 -5.41 -7.79
C LEU A 166 16.91 -4.38 -8.84
N PHE A 167 15.99 -3.62 -9.43
CA PHE A 167 16.34 -2.55 -10.37
C PHE A 167 17.25 -1.49 -9.75
N SER A 168 16.98 -1.08 -8.50
CA SER A 168 17.85 -0.16 -7.77
C SER A 168 19.26 -0.71 -7.59
N ALA A 169 19.41 -1.99 -7.25
CA ALA A 169 20.71 -2.61 -7.07
C ALA A 169 21.46 -2.71 -8.41
N SER A 170 20.79 -3.15 -9.48
CA SER A 170 21.37 -3.23 -10.82
C SER A 170 21.84 -1.86 -11.33
N PHE A 171 21.06 -0.79 -11.12
CA PHE A 171 21.46 0.56 -11.51
C PHE A 171 22.65 1.10 -10.70
N MET A 172 22.78 0.69 -9.45
CA MET A 172 23.94 1.04 -8.62
C MET A 172 25.23 0.41 -9.16
N ILE A 173 25.18 -0.88 -9.52
CA ILE A 173 26.30 -1.59 -10.13
C ILE A 173 26.66 -0.97 -11.48
N ALA A 174 25.67 -0.74 -12.34
CA ALA A 174 25.89 -0.12 -13.66
C ALA A 174 26.48 1.29 -13.55
N ARG A 175 26.06 2.08 -12.55
CA ARG A 175 26.64 3.39 -12.28
C ARG A 175 28.12 3.29 -11.90
N LYS A 176 28.48 2.35 -11.02
CA LYS A 176 29.85 2.13 -10.58
C LYS A 176 30.75 1.74 -11.76
N LEU A 177 30.31 0.79 -12.58
CA LEU A 177 31.02 0.38 -13.80
C LEU A 177 31.22 1.53 -14.79
N LYS A 178 30.20 2.39 -14.97
CA LYS A 178 30.32 3.57 -15.83
C LYS A 178 31.33 4.59 -15.28
N GLN A 179 31.39 4.77 -13.96
CA GLN A 179 32.36 5.66 -13.32
C GLN A 179 33.78 5.12 -13.45
N GLU A 180 33.98 3.83 -13.23
CA GLU A 180 35.27 3.16 -13.42
C GLU A 180 35.74 3.28 -14.86
N ASN A 181 34.88 2.98 -15.84
CA ASN A 181 35.26 3.06 -17.25
C ASN A 181 35.62 4.49 -17.70
N ASN A 182 34.93 5.50 -17.17
CA ASN A 182 35.24 6.92 -17.42
C ASN A 182 36.52 7.42 -16.71
N LEU A 183 37.08 6.65 -15.77
CA LEU A 183 38.34 6.97 -15.09
C LEU A 183 39.53 6.28 -15.78
N THR A 184 39.30 5.20 -16.53
CA THR A 184 40.34 4.47 -17.28
C THR A 184 40.55 4.92 -18.71
N ILE A 185 39.62 5.66 -19.30
CA ILE A 185 39.71 6.26 -20.66
C ILE A 185 39.88 7.76 -20.51
#